data_AF-A0A366H8P8-F1
#
_entry.id   AF-A0A366H8P8-F1
#
_cell.length_a   1.000
_cell.length_b   1.000
_cell.length_c   1.000
_cell.angle_alpha   90.00
_cell.angle_beta   90.00
_cell.angle_gamma   90.00
#
_symmetry.space_group_name_H-M   'P 1'
#
loop_
_entity.id
_entity.type
_entity.pdbx_description
1 polymer ?
#
loop_
_entity_poly.entity_id
_entity_poly.type
_entity_poly.pdbx_seq_one_letter_code
_entity_poly.pdbx_strand_id
1 'polypeptide(L)'
;MRVKNDKSEIPVEASSGLSIVKNCFRTALLGVYLHGSAVTGGLRPNSDVDLLVIVGRPTTHADRKRLVAELLSVSGRYPRDDAGRRPLELIVFDRADLATSAYPAHSEFVYGEWLRDAFEAGEVPEPVSAPEFTLLLAQARQEARALIGPDPAELLPVIPESDIRRAIGDALPSLLGTLEGDERNVLLTLARMWRTLVTGEFVPKDVAAQWAMTRLPDIAATLLAAAREGYLSRTVYDWSARRKEAKQVANQLGERVAALLSGAGGICHK
;
A
#
# COMPACT_ATOMS: atom_id res chain seq x y z
N MET A 1 23.19 -7.76 19.85
CA MET A 1 23.21 -8.33 18.49
C MET A 1 22.19 -9.47 18.44
N ARG A 2 20.93 -9.15 18.10
CA ARG A 2 19.87 -10.16 17.95
C ARG A 2 19.70 -10.43 16.47
N VAL A 3 20.09 -11.62 16.04
CA VAL A 3 19.72 -12.18 14.74
C VAL A 3 18.19 -12.34 14.77
N LYS A 4 17.46 -11.44 14.11
CA LYS A 4 16.03 -11.63 13.84
C LYS A 4 15.91 -12.73 12.79
N ASN A 5 15.84 -13.97 13.26
CA ASN A 5 15.46 -15.11 12.45
C ASN A 5 13.93 -15.15 12.43
N ASP A 6 13.30 -14.28 11.64
CA ASP A 6 11.84 -14.25 11.49
C ASP A 6 11.51 -14.76 10.08
N LYS A 7 11.58 -16.09 9.91
CA LYS A 7 11.05 -16.74 8.71
C LYS A 7 9.53 -16.78 8.83
N SER A 8 8.87 -15.63 8.70
CA SER A 8 7.47 -15.65 8.32
C SER A 8 7.38 -16.37 6.97
N GLU A 9 6.59 -17.44 6.94
CA GLU A 9 6.41 -18.28 5.76
C GLU A 9 5.99 -17.38 4.58
N ILE A 10 6.64 -17.55 3.43
CA ILE A 10 6.30 -16.78 2.22
C ILE A 10 4.87 -17.19 1.83
N PRO A 11 3.92 -16.25 1.72
CA PRO A 11 2.56 -16.59 1.29
C PRO A 11 2.58 -17.29 -0.08
N VAL A 12 1.68 -18.25 -0.29
CA VAL A 12 1.63 -19.01 -1.54
C VAL A 12 1.43 -18.08 -2.74
N GLU A 13 0.67 -17.00 -2.58
CA GLU A 13 0.45 -15.98 -3.60
C GLU A 13 1.74 -15.24 -3.93
N ALA A 14 2.59 -14.94 -2.94
CA ALA A 14 3.90 -14.35 -3.16
C ALA A 14 4.83 -15.32 -3.90
N SER A 15 4.80 -16.62 -3.59
CA SER A 15 5.56 -17.63 -4.33
C SER A 15 5.09 -17.80 -5.78
N SER A 16 3.78 -17.74 -6.03
CA SER A 16 3.20 -17.74 -7.37
C SER A 16 3.57 -16.50 -8.16
N GLY A 17 3.40 -15.31 -7.57
CA GLY A 17 3.78 -14.03 -8.18
C GLY A 17 5.27 -13.98 -8.52
N LEU A 18 6.14 -14.46 -7.60
CA LEU A 18 7.57 -14.58 -7.85
C LEU A 18 7.89 -15.48 -9.06
N SER A 19 7.22 -16.62 -9.18
CA SER A 19 7.41 -17.55 -10.31
C SER A 19 7.03 -16.91 -11.64
N ILE A 20 5.91 -16.18 -11.66
CA ILE A 20 5.40 -15.44 -12.83
C ILE A 20 6.41 -14.39 -13.28
N VAL A 21 6.87 -13.51 -12.38
CA VAL A 21 7.78 -12.43 -12.76
C VAL A 21 9.16 -12.93 -13.16
N LYS A 22 9.66 -14.03 -12.56
CA LYS A 22 10.88 -14.72 -13.01
C LYS A 22 10.76 -15.18 -14.46
N ASN A 23 9.65 -15.80 -14.82
CA ASN A 23 9.41 -16.32 -16.16
C ASN A 23 9.14 -15.21 -17.19
N CYS A 24 8.53 -14.11 -16.75
CA CYS A 24 8.25 -12.94 -17.58
C CYS A 24 9.52 -12.16 -17.91
N PHE A 25 10.28 -11.75 -16.87
CA PHE A 25 11.40 -10.82 -17.04
C PHE A 25 12.76 -11.49 -17.20
N ARG A 26 12.93 -12.74 -16.76
CA ARG A 26 14.18 -13.51 -16.90
C ARG A 26 15.40 -12.69 -16.45
N THR A 27 16.33 -12.42 -17.36
CA THR A 27 17.57 -11.68 -17.10
C THR A 27 17.35 -10.20 -16.81
N ALA A 28 16.18 -9.64 -17.13
CA ALA A 28 15.83 -8.25 -16.78
C ALA A 28 15.34 -8.11 -15.33
N LEU A 29 15.07 -9.20 -14.61
CA LEU A 29 14.61 -9.15 -13.23
C LEU A 29 15.78 -8.89 -12.27
N LEU A 30 15.73 -7.77 -11.55
CA LEU A 30 16.80 -7.38 -10.62
C LEU A 30 16.46 -7.68 -9.16
N GLY A 31 15.19 -7.57 -8.78
CA GLY A 31 14.75 -7.87 -7.42
C GLY A 31 13.24 -8.06 -7.32
N VAL A 32 12.83 -8.88 -6.34
CA VAL A 32 11.43 -9.04 -5.94
C VAL A 32 11.37 -9.00 -4.43
N TYR A 33 10.52 -8.13 -3.91
CA TYR A 33 10.43 -7.83 -2.50
C TYR A 33 9.00 -8.03 -2.01
N LEU A 34 8.85 -8.78 -0.93
CA LEU A 34 7.61 -8.82 -0.16
C LEU A 34 7.58 -7.58 0.73
N HIS A 35 6.49 -6.82 0.75
CA HIS A 35 6.35 -5.66 1.62
C HIS A 35 4.99 -5.62 2.31
N GLY A 36 4.69 -4.50 2.98
CA GLY A 36 3.38 -4.24 3.55
C GLY A 36 3.05 -5.17 4.71
N SER A 37 1.79 -5.57 4.81
CA SER A 37 1.28 -6.23 6.02
C SER A 37 1.91 -7.59 6.28
N ALA A 38 2.39 -8.27 5.23
CA ALA A 38 3.11 -9.54 5.34
C ALA A 38 4.45 -9.43 6.09
N VAL A 39 5.02 -8.22 6.19
CA VAL A 39 6.33 -8.00 6.83
C VAL A 39 6.23 -7.23 8.15
N THR A 40 5.31 -6.27 8.28
CA THR A 40 5.30 -5.36 9.45
C THR A 40 4.20 -5.57 10.47
N GLY A 41 3.10 -6.21 10.12
CA GLY A 41 1.96 -6.43 11.03
C GLY A 41 1.42 -7.86 11.07
N GLY A 42 1.91 -8.72 10.17
CA GLY A 42 1.30 -10.00 9.84
C GLY A 42 0.06 -9.83 8.96
N LEU A 43 -0.17 -10.80 8.08
CA LEU A 43 -1.36 -10.82 7.22
C LEU A 43 -2.63 -10.94 8.07
N ARG A 44 -3.49 -9.92 7.98
CA ARG A 44 -4.84 -9.93 8.57
C ARG A 44 -5.81 -10.70 7.67
N PRO A 45 -7.04 -11.01 8.11
CA PRO A 45 -7.96 -11.83 7.32
C PRO A 45 -8.24 -11.29 5.91
N ASN A 46 -8.27 -9.97 5.76
CA ASN A 46 -8.53 -9.29 4.48
C ASN A 46 -7.28 -8.56 3.95
N SER A 47 -6.08 -8.96 4.41
CA SER A 47 -4.83 -8.41 3.89
C SER A 47 -4.51 -8.99 2.52
N ASP A 48 -4.07 -8.09 1.65
CA ASP A 48 -3.45 -8.40 0.37
C ASP A 48 -2.00 -8.88 0.60
N VAL A 49 -1.45 -9.54 -0.43
CA VAL A 49 -0.04 -9.94 -0.49
C VAL A 49 0.68 -8.98 -1.43
N ASP A 50 1.56 -8.15 -0.87
CA ASP A 50 2.15 -7.03 -1.59
C ASP A 50 3.55 -7.38 -2.13
N LEU A 51 3.71 -7.35 -3.46
CA LEU A 51 4.98 -7.58 -4.16
C LEU A 51 5.46 -6.32 -4.89
N LEU A 52 6.68 -5.90 -4.58
CA LEU A 52 7.41 -4.89 -5.34
C LEU A 52 8.47 -5.58 -6.21
N VAL A 53 8.49 -5.24 -7.49
CA VAL A 53 9.39 -5.84 -8.49
C VAL A 53 10.25 -4.75 -9.11
N ILE A 54 11.55 -5.00 -9.23
CA ILE A 54 12.48 -4.08 -9.90
C ILE A 54 13.08 -4.78 -11.12
N VAL A 55 12.94 -4.12 -12.27
CA VAL A 55 13.45 -4.58 -13.56
C VAL A 55 14.55 -3.66 -14.08
N GLY A 56 15.42 -4.19 -14.94
CA GLY A 56 16.54 -3.44 -15.54
C GLY A 56 16.23 -2.82 -16.90
N ARG A 57 14.97 -2.86 -17.34
CA ARG A 57 14.46 -2.17 -18.52
C ARG A 57 12.98 -1.86 -18.36
N PRO A 58 12.46 -0.84 -19.06
CA PRO A 58 11.02 -0.65 -19.19
C PRO A 58 10.30 -1.91 -19.70
N THR A 59 9.08 -2.08 -19.21
CA THR A 59 8.15 -3.13 -19.62
C THR A 59 7.64 -2.87 -21.03
N THR A 60 7.51 -3.94 -21.80
CA THR A 60 6.77 -3.86 -23.07
C THR A 60 5.30 -4.12 -22.82
N HIS A 61 4.43 -3.69 -23.73
CA HIS A 61 3.02 -4.05 -23.70
C HIS A 61 2.82 -5.59 -23.66
N ALA A 62 3.70 -6.36 -24.32
CA ALA A 62 3.66 -7.82 -24.27
C ALA A 62 3.99 -8.38 -22.88
N ASP A 63 4.96 -7.80 -22.17
CA ASP A 63 5.28 -8.16 -20.78
C ASP A 63 4.05 -7.90 -19.89
N ARG A 64 3.47 -6.69 -19.96
CA ARG A 64 2.31 -6.30 -19.13
C ARG A 64 1.08 -7.16 -19.42
N LYS A 65 0.77 -7.42 -20.69
CA LYS A 65 -0.34 -8.31 -21.08
C LYS A 65 -0.16 -9.73 -20.53
N ARG A 66 1.07 -10.25 -20.56
CA ARG A 66 1.40 -11.58 -20.00
C ARG A 66 1.24 -11.59 -18.48
N LEU A 67 1.74 -10.56 -17.80
CA LEU A 67 1.58 -10.42 -16.35
C LEU A 67 0.11 -10.41 -15.95
N VAL A 68 -0.74 -9.61 -16.62
CA VAL A 68 -2.20 -9.61 -16.35
C VAL A 68 -2.77 -11.02 -16.44
N ALA A 69 -2.52 -11.72 -17.56
CA ALA A 69 -3.08 -13.05 -17.78
C ALA A 69 -2.62 -14.07 -16.73
N GLU A 70 -1.33 -14.08 -16.38
CA GLU A 70 -0.80 -15.02 -15.39
C GLU A 70 -1.23 -14.64 -13.96
N LEU A 71 -1.24 -13.36 -13.59
CA LEU A 71 -1.61 -12.90 -12.24
C LEU A 71 -3.10 -13.12 -11.93
N LEU A 72 -3.99 -12.90 -12.90
CA LEU A 72 -5.43 -13.19 -12.76
C LEU A 72 -5.69 -14.64 -12.34
N SER A 73 -4.84 -15.57 -12.78
CA SER A 73 -4.97 -17.00 -12.51
C SER A 73 -4.52 -17.41 -11.12
N VAL A 74 -3.70 -16.60 -10.42
CA VAL A 74 -3.13 -16.94 -9.11
C VAL A 74 -3.62 -16.05 -7.97
N SER A 75 -4.08 -14.82 -8.28
CA SER A 75 -4.61 -13.89 -7.29
C SER A 75 -6.04 -14.24 -6.89
N GLY A 76 -6.36 -14.18 -5.60
CA GLY A 76 -7.70 -14.40 -5.07
C GLY A 76 -8.55 -13.13 -5.11
N ARG A 77 -9.85 -13.26 -5.40
CA ARG A 77 -10.79 -12.14 -5.37
C ARG A 77 -10.99 -11.60 -3.95
N TYR A 78 -11.14 -10.29 -3.84
CA TYR A 78 -11.59 -9.63 -2.61
C TYR A 78 -13.12 -9.72 -2.47
N PRO A 79 -13.68 -9.88 -1.25
CA PRO A 79 -12.98 -10.20 -0.01
C PRO A 79 -12.66 -11.70 0.13
N ARG A 80 -13.19 -12.54 -0.77
CA ARG A 80 -12.98 -14.00 -0.77
C ARG A 80 -12.96 -14.58 -2.16
N ASP A 81 -12.08 -15.54 -2.31
CA ASP A 81 -12.09 -16.57 -3.34
C ASP A 81 -12.44 -17.92 -2.68
N ASP A 82 -13.17 -18.79 -3.38
CA ASP A 82 -13.57 -20.11 -2.89
C ASP A 82 -12.35 -21.00 -2.61
N ALA A 83 -11.23 -20.74 -3.29
CA ALA A 83 -9.95 -21.40 -3.07
C ALA A 83 -9.19 -20.88 -1.83
N GLY A 84 -9.72 -19.89 -1.10
CA GLY A 84 -9.08 -19.31 0.08
C GLY A 84 -7.83 -18.48 -0.21
N ARG A 85 -7.59 -18.14 -1.49
CA ARG A 85 -6.46 -17.32 -1.92
C ARG A 85 -6.65 -15.87 -1.52
N ARG A 86 -5.55 -15.19 -1.22
CA ARG A 86 -5.50 -13.76 -0.94
C ARG A 86 -5.40 -12.95 -2.23
N PRO A 87 -5.89 -11.71 -2.23
CA PRO A 87 -5.53 -10.73 -3.25
C PRO A 87 -4.03 -10.56 -3.32
N LEU A 88 -3.49 -10.52 -4.54
CA LEU A 88 -2.12 -10.14 -4.81
C LEU A 88 -2.11 -8.70 -5.30
N GLU A 89 -1.25 -7.87 -4.71
CA GLU A 89 -0.88 -6.57 -5.25
C GLU A 89 0.55 -6.69 -5.80
N LEU A 90 0.77 -6.33 -7.06
CA LEU A 90 2.08 -6.40 -7.69
C LEU A 90 2.38 -5.12 -8.46
N ILE A 91 3.50 -4.46 -8.10
CA ILE A 91 3.95 -3.23 -8.74
C ILE A 91 5.36 -3.41 -9.27
N VAL A 92 5.58 -3.03 -10.53
CA VAL A 92 6.88 -3.11 -11.21
C VAL A 92 7.46 -1.72 -11.39
N PHE A 93 8.76 -1.58 -11.08
CA PHE A 93 9.52 -0.35 -11.27
C PHE A 93 10.75 -0.62 -12.15
N ASP A 94 11.08 0.32 -13.04
CA ASP A 94 12.34 0.30 -13.77
C ASP A 94 13.49 0.88 -12.92
N ARG A 95 14.67 0.25 -13.00
CA ARG A 95 15.84 0.66 -12.23
C ARG A 95 16.35 2.04 -12.61
N ALA A 96 16.24 2.44 -13.88
CA ALA A 96 16.69 3.75 -14.33
C ALA A 96 15.79 4.85 -13.76
N ASP A 97 14.47 4.64 -13.77
CA ASP A 97 13.53 5.59 -13.16
C ASP A 97 13.77 5.75 -11.65
N LEU A 98 13.94 4.64 -10.93
CA LEU A 98 14.30 4.68 -9.50
C LEU A 98 15.62 5.41 -9.24
N ALA A 99 16.59 5.34 -10.16
CA ALA A 99 17.85 6.06 -10.03
C ALA A 99 17.69 7.59 -10.17
N THR A 100 16.71 8.05 -10.94
CA THR A 100 16.41 9.49 -11.05
C THR A 100 15.68 10.05 -9.83
N SER A 101 14.96 9.18 -9.09
CA SER A 101 14.12 9.56 -7.95
C SER A 101 13.13 10.69 -8.28
N ALA A 102 12.57 10.67 -9.49
CA ALA A 102 11.58 11.66 -9.92
C ALA A 102 10.28 11.57 -9.10
N TYR A 103 9.64 12.73 -8.88
CA TYR A 103 8.35 12.84 -8.23
C TYR A 103 7.24 13.23 -9.22
N PRO A 104 6.06 12.56 -9.21
CA PRO A 104 5.79 11.33 -8.45
C PRO A 104 6.54 10.14 -9.05
N ALA A 105 6.78 9.10 -8.23
CA ALA A 105 7.47 7.90 -8.70
C ALA A 105 6.71 7.23 -9.86
N HIS A 106 7.47 6.72 -10.83
CA HIS A 106 6.94 6.09 -12.03
C HIS A 106 6.90 4.56 -11.87
N SER A 107 5.71 3.98 -12.01
CA SER A 107 5.51 2.54 -12.09
C SER A 107 5.38 2.10 -13.55
N GLU A 108 6.02 0.99 -13.86
CA GLU A 108 5.93 0.32 -15.16
C GLU A 108 4.68 -0.57 -15.27
N PHE A 109 4.14 -1.03 -14.15
CA PHE A 109 3.00 -1.94 -14.12
C PHE A 109 2.39 -1.97 -12.73
N VAL A 110 1.06 -1.98 -12.65
CA VAL A 110 0.29 -2.16 -11.42
C VAL A 110 -0.73 -3.27 -11.64
N TYR A 111 -0.75 -4.23 -10.74
CA TYR A 111 -1.81 -5.22 -10.61
C TYR A 111 -2.39 -5.15 -9.20
N GLY A 112 -3.72 -5.14 -9.14
CA GLY A 112 -4.48 -5.26 -7.91
C GLY A 112 -5.90 -5.70 -8.23
N GLU A 113 -6.54 -6.36 -7.28
CA GLU A 113 -7.89 -6.93 -7.49
C GLU A 113 -8.97 -5.87 -7.75
N TRP A 114 -8.74 -4.61 -7.35
CA TRP A 114 -9.63 -3.50 -7.68
C TRP A 114 -9.64 -3.14 -9.18
N LEU A 115 -8.68 -3.64 -9.97
CA LEU A 115 -8.62 -3.51 -11.43
C LEU A 115 -9.06 -4.78 -12.16
N ARG A 116 -9.48 -5.84 -11.45
CA ARG A 116 -9.76 -7.14 -12.07
C ARG A 116 -10.78 -7.08 -13.19
N ASP A 117 -11.88 -6.34 -13.02
CA ASP A 117 -12.94 -6.28 -14.02
C ASP A 117 -12.44 -5.67 -15.35
N ALA A 118 -11.57 -4.66 -15.27
CA ALA A 118 -10.90 -4.09 -16.44
C ALA A 118 -9.95 -5.10 -17.12
N PHE A 119 -9.15 -5.82 -16.31
CA PHE A 119 -8.25 -6.86 -16.82
C PHE A 119 -9.00 -8.03 -17.47
N GLU A 120 -10.13 -8.46 -16.91
CA GLU A 120 -11.00 -9.50 -17.50
C GLU A 120 -11.69 -9.02 -18.79
N ALA A 121 -11.95 -7.71 -18.92
CA ALA A 121 -12.39 -7.08 -20.17
C ALA A 121 -11.26 -6.95 -21.22
N GLY A 122 -10.03 -7.33 -20.88
CA GLY A 122 -8.88 -7.35 -21.78
C GLY A 122 -8.03 -6.08 -21.74
N GLU A 123 -8.24 -5.20 -20.76
CA GLU A 123 -7.38 -4.03 -20.56
C GLU A 123 -5.97 -4.46 -20.11
N VAL A 124 -4.98 -3.76 -20.64
CA VAL A 124 -3.58 -3.90 -20.25
C VAL A 124 -3.18 -2.59 -19.59
N PRO A 125 -2.68 -2.61 -18.34
CA PRO A 125 -2.32 -1.37 -17.66
C PRO A 125 -1.13 -0.73 -18.38
N GLU A 126 -1.16 0.58 -18.52
CA GLU A 126 -0.03 1.37 -19.00
C GLU A 126 0.83 1.86 -17.83
N PRO A 127 2.13 2.15 -18.06
CA PRO A 127 2.97 2.80 -17.08
C PRO A 127 2.34 4.11 -16.59
N VAL A 128 2.45 4.37 -15.29
CA VAL A 128 1.78 5.52 -14.65
C VAL A 128 2.65 6.06 -13.51
N SER A 129 2.60 7.36 -13.29
CA SER A 129 3.25 8.00 -12.14
C SER A 129 2.20 8.49 -11.16
N ALA A 130 2.37 8.15 -9.89
CA ALA A 130 1.37 8.46 -8.88
C ALA A 130 1.99 8.66 -7.48
N PRO A 131 1.46 9.60 -6.66
CA PRO A 131 2.02 9.92 -5.33
C PRO A 131 2.13 8.70 -4.40
N GLU A 132 1.19 7.77 -4.48
CA GLU A 132 1.16 6.54 -3.69
C GLU A 132 2.39 5.66 -3.93
N PHE A 133 2.95 5.66 -5.14
CA PHE A 133 4.17 4.89 -5.44
C PHE A 133 5.38 5.49 -4.72
N THR A 134 5.44 6.82 -4.59
CA THR A 134 6.48 7.48 -3.79
C THR A 134 6.42 7.05 -2.33
N LEU A 135 5.21 6.98 -1.75
CA LEU A 135 5.01 6.52 -0.37
C LEU A 135 5.33 5.03 -0.21
N LEU A 136 4.94 4.22 -1.18
CA LEU A 136 5.19 2.78 -1.21
C LEU A 136 6.70 2.50 -1.26
N LEU A 137 7.46 3.19 -2.12
CA LEU A 137 8.91 3.07 -2.20
C LEU A 137 9.59 3.50 -0.89
N ALA A 138 9.15 4.62 -0.30
CA ALA A 138 9.67 5.12 0.97
C ALA A 138 9.45 4.11 2.12
N GLN A 139 8.27 3.50 2.19
CA GLN A 139 7.95 2.47 3.17
C GLN A 139 8.73 1.19 2.88
N ALA A 140 8.70 0.68 1.64
CA ALA A 140 9.33 -0.57 1.24
C ALA A 140 10.85 -0.56 1.52
N ARG A 141 11.52 0.58 1.34
CA ARG A 141 12.95 0.70 1.69
C ARG A 141 13.25 0.41 3.16
N GLN A 142 12.32 0.65 4.07
CA GLN A 142 12.51 0.46 5.52
C GLN A 142 12.19 -0.97 5.97
N GLU A 143 11.25 -1.63 5.29
CA GLU A 143 10.65 -2.86 5.81
C GLU A 143 10.65 -4.05 4.85
N ALA A 144 10.83 -3.84 3.54
CA ALA A 144 10.61 -4.91 2.58
C ALA A 144 11.62 -6.04 2.75
N ARG A 145 11.17 -7.26 2.49
CA ARG A 145 11.99 -8.47 2.55
C ARG A 145 12.30 -8.94 1.14
N ALA A 146 13.59 -9.04 0.80
CA ALA A 146 14.02 -9.64 -0.45
C ALA A 146 13.57 -11.11 -0.55
N LEU A 147 12.83 -11.43 -1.61
CA LEU A 147 12.58 -12.81 -2.04
C LEU A 147 13.65 -13.25 -3.04
N ILE A 148 14.07 -12.34 -3.91
CA ILE A 148 15.27 -12.42 -4.74
C ILE A 148 15.87 -11.03 -4.93
N GLY A 149 17.14 -10.97 -5.33
CA GLY A 149 17.88 -9.73 -5.53
C GLY A 149 18.69 -9.33 -4.30
N PRO A 150 19.37 -8.18 -4.36
CA PRO A 150 20.16 -7.63 -3.26
C PRO A 150 19.26 -7.12 -2.12
N ASP A 151 19.87 -6.52 -1.09
CA ASP A 151 19.11 -5.84 -0.05
C ASP A 151 18.24 -4.71 -0.65
N PRO A 152 16.99 -4.50 -0.19
CA PRO A 152 16.13 -3.43 -0.73
C PRO A 152 16.82 -2.05 -0.71
N ALA A 153 17.71 -1.80 0.26
CA ALA A 153 18.43 -0.54 0.37
C ALA A 153 19.42 -0.29 -0.79
N GLU A 154 19.75 -1.30 -1.59
CA GLU A 154 20.64 -1.19 -2.76
C GLU A 154 19.89 -0.78 -4.04
N LEU A 155 18.62 -1.14 -4.18
CA LEU A 155 17.83 -0.84 -5.40
C LEU A 155 16.75 0.23 -5.20
N LEU A 156 16.15 0.34 -4.02
CA LEU A 156 15.12 1.34 -3.74
C LEU A 156 15.74 2.70 -3.48
N PRO A 157 15.15 3.83 -3.90
CA PRO A 157 15.70 5.15 -3.62
C PRO A 157 15.46 5.58 -2.17
N VAL A 158 16.35 6.43 -1.63
CA VAL A 158 16.03 7.21 -0.42
C VAL A 158 15.08 8.32 -0.84
N ILE A 159 13.83 8.28 -0.36
CA ILE A 159 12.86 9.33 -0.64
C ILE A 159 13.02 10.47 0.38
N PRO A 160 13.21 11.72 -0.06
CA PRO A 160 13.28 12.88 0.83
C PRO A 160 11.99 13.07 1.63
N GLU A 161 12.09 13.57 2.87
CA GLU A 161 10.92 13.88 3.69
C GLU A 161 9.96 14.87 2.98
N SER A 162 10.51 15.84 2.24
CA SER A 162 9.70 16.79 1.45
C SER A 162 8.80 16.07 0.44
N ASP A 163 9.30 15.02 -0.20
CA ASP A 163 8.54 14.26 -1.21
C ASP A 163 7.55 13.30 -0.55
N ILE A 164 7.85 12.77 0.64
CA ILE A 164 6.87 12.03 1.45
C ILE A 164 5.69 12.95 1.82
N ARG A 165 5.99 14.17 2.29
CA ARG A 165 4.96 15.16 2.65
C ARG A 165 4.15 15.57 1.42
N ARG A 166 4.82 15.86 0.30
CA ARG A 166 4.17 16.18 -0.97
C ARG A 166 3.28 15.04 -1.45
N ALA A 167 3.76 13.80 -1.37
CA ALA A 167 2.99 12.62 -1.75
C ALA A 167 1.72 12.44 -0.91
N ILE A 168 1.82 12.62 0.42
CA ILE A 168 0.65 12.58 1.30
C ILE A 168 -0.36 13.68 0.91
N GLY A 169 0.13 14.89 0.61
CA GLY A 169 -0.72 16.00 0.16
C GLY A 169 -1.43 15.73 -1.16
N ASP A 170 -0.70 15.25 -2.16
CA ASP A 170 -1.25 15.00 -3.50
C ASP A 170 -2.19 13.76 -3.52
N ALA A 171 -1.95 12.77 -2.65
CA ALA A 171 -2.82 11.59 -2.52
C ALA A 171 -4.12 11.86 -1.73
N LEU A 172 -4.11 12.85 -0.82
CA LEU A 172 -5.22 13.09 0.11
C LEU A 172 -6.58 13.35 -0.57
N PRO A 173 -6.69 14.21 -1.62
CA PRO A 173 -7.97 14.45 -2.28
C PRO A 173 -8.55 13.19 -2.93
N SER A 174 -7.71 12.40 -3.60
CA SER A 174 -8.13 11.14 -4.24
C SER A 174 -8.63 10.15 -3.19
N LEU A 175 -7.89 9.99 -2.08
CA LEU A 175 -8.26 9.11 -0.96
C LEU A 175 -9.61 9.49 -0.33
N LEU A 176 -9.88 10.78 -0.16
CA LEU A 176 -11.18 11.25 0.34
C LEU A 176 -12.31 10.98 -0.66
N GLY A 177 -12.00 11.00 -1.96
CA GLY A 177 -12.93 10.69 -3.04
C GLY A 177 -13.37 9.22 -3.08
N THR A 178 -12.55 8.29 -2.56
CA THR A 178 -12.86 6.85 -2.53
C THR A 178 -13.54 6.39 -1.24
N LEU A 179 -14.03 7.31 -0.40
CA LEU A 179 -14.62 6.97 0.89
C LEU A 179 -15.82 6.01 0.78
N GLU A 180 -16.72 6.26 -0.16
CA GLU A 180 -17.94 5.45 -0.30
C GLU A 180 -17.59 4.05 -0.82
N GLY A 181 -17.88 3.02 -0.01
CA GLY A 181 -17.55 1.63 -0.32
C GLY A 181 -16.18 1.17 0.16
N ASP A 182 -15.33 2.08 0.67
CA ASP A 182 -14.02 1.75 1.23
C ASP A 182 -13.73 2.46 2.57
N GLU A 183 -14.79 2.74 3.35
CA GLU A 183 -14.75 3.57 4.56
C GLU A 183 -13.67 3.11 5.54
N ARG A 184 -13.58 1.79 5.77
CA ARG A 184 -12.58 1.20 6.66
C ARG A 184 -11.17 1.57 6.22
N ASN A 185 -10.80 1.33 4.96
CA ASN A 185 -9.43 1.54 4.51
C ASN A 185 -9.11 3.03 4.41
N VAL A 186 -10.05 3.86 3.97
CA VAL A 186 -9.87 5.32 3.93
C VAL A 186 -9.58 5.88 5.32
N LEU A 187 -10.38 5.53 6.34
CA LEU A 187 -10.15 5.98 7.72
C LEU A 187 -8.80 5.52 8.28
N LEU A 188 -8.42 4.27 8.02
CA LEU A 188 -7.13 3.73 8.47
C LEU A 188 -5.93 4.37 7.75
N THR A 189 -6.05 4.63 6.44
CA THR A 189 -5.01 5.29 5.65
C THR A 189 -4.85 6.75 6.05
N LEU A 190 -5.94 7.47 6.31
CA LEU A 190 -5.90 8.83 6.85
C LEU A 190 -5.19 8.88 8.22
N ALA A 191 -5.47 7.92 9.10
CA ALA A 191 -4.76 7.81 10.38
C ALA A 191 -3.25 7.55 10.20
N ARG A 192 -2.86 6.72 9.22
CA ARG A 192 -1.44 6.50 8.87
C ARG A 192 -0.79 7.78 8.33
N MET A 193 -1.41 8.45 7.37
CA MET A 193 -0.94 9.73 6.83
C MET A 193 -0.72 10.75 7.94
N TRP A 194 -1.71 10.91 8.83
CA TRP A 194 -1.61 11.83 9.97
C TRP A 194 -0.43 11.47 10.88
N ARG A 195 -0.29 10.20 11.28
CA ARG A 195 0.82 9.79 12.15
C ARG A 195 2.18 9.98 11.46
N THR A 196 2.30 9.61 10.19
CA THR A 196 3.55 9.74 9.45
C THR A 196 3.98 11.20 9.32
N LEU A 197 3.06 12.13 9.09
CA LEU A 197 3.38 13.57 9.10
C LEU A 197 3.83 14.11 10.47
N VAL A 198 3.40 13.49 11.57
CA VAL A 198 3.79 13.88 12.93
C VAL A 198 5.12 13.25 13.35
N THR A 199 5.38 12.01 12.96
CA THR A 199 6.46 11.19 13.51
C THR A 199 7.60 10.90 12.54
N GLY A 200 7.37 11.05 11.24
CA GLY A 200 8.29 10.60 10.18
C GLY A 200 8.30 9.09 9.97
N GLU A 201 7.55 8.31 10.75
CA GLU A 201 7.58 6.86 10.72
C GLU A 201 6.41 6.25 9.94
N PHE A 202 6.70 5.17 9.20
CA PHE A 202 5.67 4.28 8.65
C PHE A 202 5.33 3.20 9.67
N VAL A 203 4.04 2.99 9.91
CA VAL A 203 3.55 1.91 10.78
C VAL A 203 2.33 1.22 10.18
N PRO A 204 2.01 0.00 10.65
CA PRO A 204 0.77 -0.70 10.30
C PRO A 204 -0.52 0.09 10.59
N LYS A 205 -1.59 -0.24 9.87
CA LYS A 205 -2.92 0.42 9.96
C LYS A 205 -3.49 0.41 11.37
N ASP A 206 -3.41 -0.71 12.07
CA ASP A 206 -3.90 -0.90 13.44
C ASP A 206 -3.12 -0.07 14.48
N VAL A 207 -1.80 0.05 14.29
CA VAL A 207 -0.92 0.89 15.13
C VAL A 207 -1.24 2.38 14.94
N ALA A 208 -1.40 2.82 13.69
CA ALA A 208 -1.77 4.20 13.40
C ALA A 208 -3.16 4.55 13.94
N ALA A 209 -4.14 3.64 13.79
CA ALA A 209 -5.48 3.80 14.33
C ALA A 209 -5.45 3.93 15.86
N GLN A 210 -4.72 3.05 16.57
CA GLN A 210 -4.60 3.11 18.02
C GLN A 210 -4.00 4.46 18.48
N TRP A 211 -2.99 4.96 17.78
CA TRP A 211 -2.40 6.27 18.04
C TRP A 211 -3.40 7.42 17.84
N ALA A 212 -4.15 7.40 16.75
CA ALA A 212 -5.10 8.45 16.40
C ALA A 212 -6.33 8.45 17.33
N MET A 213 -6.85 7.29 17.74
CA MET A 213 -7.99 7.16 18.65
C MET A 213 -7.81 7.94 19.97
N THR A 214 -6.58 7.97 20.51
CA THR A 214 -6.27 8.71 21.75
C THR A 214 -6.24 10.24 21.60
N ARG A 215 -6.41 10.75 20.38
CA ARG A 215 -6.29 12.17 20.00
C ARG A 215 -7.55 12.70 19.30
N LEU A 216 -8.58 11.87 19.18
CA LEU A 216 -9.83 12.18 18.50
C LEU A 216 -10.98 12.27 19.52
N PRO A 217 -12.01 13.10 19.25
CA PRO A 217 -13.25 13.08 20.02
C PRO A 217 -13.93 11.71 19.98
N ASP A 218 -14.76 11.41 20.98
CA ASP A 218 -15.35 10.07 21.21
C ASP A 218 -16.00 9.44 19.97
N ILE A 219 -16.76 10.22 19.18
CA ILE A 219 -17.44 9.72 17.97
C ILE A 219 -16.40 9.27 16.91
N ALA A 220 -15.39 10.10 16.67
CA ALA A 220 -14.33 9.81 15.70
C ALA A 220 -13.44 8.66 16.17
N ALA A 221 -13.12 8.62 17.47
CA ALA A 221 -12.40 7.50 18.07
C ALA A 221 -13.18 6.18 17.97
N THR A 222 -14.51 6.21 18.16
CA THR A 222 -15.38 5.03 18.05
C THR A 222 -15.43 4.48 16.64
N LEU A 223 -15.58 5.32 15.62
CA LEU A 223 -15.58 4.86 14.22
C LEU A 223 -14.21 4.35 13.78
N LEU A 224 -13.14 4.98 14.24
CA LEU A 224 -11.79 4.49 13.95
C LEU A 224 -11.50 3.17 14.67
N ALA A 225 -12.04 2.95 15.87
CA ALA A 225 -11.99 1.68 16.56
C ALA A 225 -12.72 0.58 15.78
N ALA A 226 -13.91 0.88 15.24
CA ALA A 226 -14.65 -0.03 14.38
C ALA A 226 -13.88 -0.37 13.09
N ALA A 227 -13.25 0.63 12.46
CA ALA A 227 -12.39 0.40 11.29
C ALA A 227 -11.21 -0.51 11.63
N ARG A 228 -10.55 -0.26 12.76
CA ARG A 228 -9.44 -1.09 13.27
C ARG A 228 -9.89 -2.52 13.55
N GLU A 229 -11.03 -2.71 14.21
CA GLU A 229 -11.56 -4.04 14.52
C GLU A 229 -11.93 -4.82 13.26
N GLY A 230 -12.58 -4.17 12.28
CA GLY A 230 -12.89 -4.78 10.98
C GLY A 230 -11.66 -5.02 10.09
N TYR A 231 -10.50 -4.45 10.42
CA TYR A 231 -9.22 -4.76 9.79
C TYR A 231 -8.54 -5.95 10.45
N LEU A 232 -8.55 -6.03 11.78
CA LEU A 232 -7.91 -7.10 12.55
C LEU A 232 -8.69 -8.41 12.53
N SER A 233 -10.00 -8.34 12.47
CA SER A 233 -10.90 -9.48 12.53
C SER A 233 -11.63 -9.72 11.21
N ARG A 234 -12.46 -10.76 11.18
CA ARG A 234 -13.41 -11.02 10.08
C ARG A 234 -14.75 -10.32 10.28
N THR A 235 -14.84 -9.41 11.26
CA THR A 235 -16.08 -8.69 11.57
C THR A 235 -16.39 -7.71 10.46
N VAL A 236 -17.56 -7.87 9.85
CA VAL A 236 -18.08 -6.90 8.88
C VAL A 236 -18.76 -5.80 9.67
N TYR A 237 -18.23 -4.58 9.56
CA TYR A 237 -18.91 -3.40 10.06
C TYR A 237 -19.83 -2.85 8.98
N ASP A 238 -21.11 -2.71 9.28
CA ASP A 238 -22.06 -2.09 8.36
C ASP A 238 -21.91 -0.57 8.40
N TRP A 239 -21.13 -0.05 7.45
CA TRP A 239 -20.92 1.39 7.27
C TRP A 239 -22.18 2.12 6.77
N SER A 240 -23.16 1.41 6.20
CA SER A 240 -24.30 2.02 5.51
C SER A 240 -25.13 2.92 6.43
N ALA A 241 -25.33 2.50 7.68
CA ALA A 241 -26.04 3.23 8.72
C ALA A 241 -25.25 4.42 9.28
N ARG A 242 -23.91 4.41 9.12
CA ARG A 242 -22.99 5.42 9.65
C ARG A 242 -22.30 6.26 8.57
N ARG A 243 -22.72 6.18 7.30
CA ARG A 243 -22.07 6.88 6.18
C ARG A 243 -21.83 8.37 6.42
N LYS A 244 -22.82 9.07 7.00
CA LYS A 244 -22.67 10.51 7.32
C LYS A 244 -21.57 10.75 8.37
N GLU A 245 -21.54 9.92 9.40
CA GLU A 245 -20.54 10.02 10.47
C GLU A 245 -19.16 9.63 9.95
N ALA A 246 -19.04 8.57 9.14
CA ALA A 246 -17.80 8.17 8.48
C ALA A 246 -17.23 9.31 7.61
N LYS A 247 -18.08 10.00 6.84
CA LYS A 247 -17.69 11.19 6.07
C LYS A 247 -17.21 12.34 6.93
N GLN A 248 -17.88 12.62 8.05
CA GLN A 248 -17.44 13.64 9.00
C GLN A 248 -16.07 13.29 9.60
N VAL A 249 -15.86 12.04 10.01
CA VAL A 249 -14.58 11.58 10.58
C VAL A 249 -13.47 11.61 9.53
N ALA A 250 -13.74 11.18 8.29
CA ALA A 250 -12.78 11.25 7.19
C ALA A 250 -12.36 12.70 6.91
N ASN A 251 -13.31 13.62 6.87
CA ASN A 251 -13.02 15.05 6.72
C ASN A 251 -12.19 15.59 7.89
N GLN A 252 -12.53 15.28 9.15
CA GLN A 252 -11.77 15.70 10.31
C GLN A 252 -10.32 15.19 10.29
N LEU A 253 -10.11 13.93 9.89
CA LEU A 253 -8.76 13.38 9.72
C LEU A 253 -8.03 14.06 8.56
N GLY A 254 -8.71 14.28 7.43
CA GLY A 254 -8.16 14.99 6.28
C GLY A 254 -7.74 16.43 6.61
N GLU A 255 -8.54 17.16 7.39
CA GLU A 255 -8.21 18.50 7.89
C GLU A 255 -6.95 18.49 8.76
N ARG A 256 -6.77 17.48 9.63
CA ARG A 256 -5.55 17.33 10.44
C ARG A 256 -4.31 17.06 9.58
N VAL A 257 -4.45 16.23 8.54
CA VAL A 257 -3.39 15.98 7.56
C VAL A 257 -3.05 17.28 6.82
N ALA A 258 -4.05 17.98 6.29
CA ALA A 258 -3.87 19.23 5.56
C ALA A 258 -3.21 20.32 6.43
N ALA A 259 -3.63 20.48 7.69
CA ALA A 259 -3.06 21.47 8.61
C ALA A 259 -1.56 21.25 8.86
N LEU A 260 -1.10 19.99 8.95
CA LEU A 260 0.32 19.66 9.09
C LEU A 260 1.09 19.98 7.81
N LEU A 261 0.51 19.71 6.64
CA LEU A 261 1.13 19.99 5.34
C LEU A 261 1.32 21.49 5.09
N SER A 262 0.35 22.32 5.50
CA SER A 262 0.43 23.78 5.38
C SER A 262 1.35 24.47 6.40
N GLY A 263 1.99 23.72 7.31
CA GLY A 263 2.82 24.29 8.38
C GLY A 263 2.03 24.96 9.51
N ALA A 264 0.70 24.90 9.47
CA ALA A 264 -0.19 25.51 10.46
C ALA A 264 -0.34 24.69 11.76
N GLY A 265 0.27 23.49 11.82
CA GLY A 265 0.25 22.59 12.98
C GLY A 265 1.48 22.67 13.89
N GLY A 266 2.31 23.69 13.75
CA GLY A 266 3.43 23.93 14.66
C GLY A 266 2.94 24.40 16.04
N ILE A 267 3.24 23.58 17.06
CA ILE A 267 3.26 23.91 18.50
C ILE A 267 1.92 23.78 19.25
N CYS A 268 1.70 22.58 19.82
CA CYS A 268 1.40 22.47 21.26
C CYS A 268 1.70 21.05 21.75
N HIS A 269 2.97 20.81 22.07
CA HIS A 269 3.32 19.85 23.12
C HIS A 269 3.37 20.62 24.44
N LYS A 270 2.30 20.49 25.22
CA LYS A 270 2.35 20.43 26.68
C LYS A 270 1.33 19.39 27.14
#